data_AF-A0A239LVT7-F1
#
_entry.id   AF-A0A239LVT7-F1
#
_cell.length_a   1.000
_cell.length_b   1.000
_cell.length_c   1.000
_cell.angle_alpha   90.00
_cell.angle_beta   90.00
_cell.angle_gamma   90.00
#
_symmetry.space_group_name_H-M   'P 1'
#
loop_
_entity.id
_entity.type
_entity.pdbx_description
1 polymer ?
#
loop_
_entity_poly.entity_id
_entity_poly.type
_entity_poly.pdbx_seq_one_letter_code
_entity_poly.pdbx_strand_id
1 'polypeptide(L)'
;MPGVFCGIDWASDHHDVALIDQDGTLLAKLRIDDNAAGLTHLLDLLADHGDTPQSPVPVAIETSHGLLVSCLRATGRPVYAINPLTAARYRDRYALTRKKSDHLDAKVLANILRTDINEHRPLPTDSELAQAIAVLARAQQDAVWDRTQAGNKLRSHLREYFPGFLTVFVHFREGITSPVTRTLLAAAPTPIEAARLSRSQLRALLVKAGRQREITPEVERLHQLLREPQMQQPPLVEQAMGAKTQALLRQFNAACTSANELEAATVAAFETHPDAEIITSFPASEPSPAPASWQNSATTTPDSPTPGHSRPTPAPPPSPAPQARKQWCWPGTSRTNDWPPSATCGPSPPSPHHPAPEPTTTAAEPPKNATPPPNATSSTACSAASTTA
;
A
#
# COMPACT_ATOMS: atom_id res chain seq x y z
N MET A 1 -4.28 34.51 -22.50
CA MET A 1 -5.50 33.69 -22.64
C MET A 1 -5.94 33.28 -21.25
N PRO A 2 -7.24 33.14 -20.96
CA PRO A 2 -7.70 32.59 -19.69
C PRO A 2 -7.13 31.17 -19.57
N GLY A 3 -6.34 30.93 -18.52
CA GLY A 3 -5.78 29.60 -18.25
C GLY A 3 -6.88 28.60 -17.92
N VAL A 4 -6.85 27.45 -18.58
CA VAL A 4 -7.69 26.29 -18.27
C VAL A 4 -6.95 25.41 -17.27
N PHE A 5 -7.68 24.83 -16.32
CA PHE A 5 -7.14 23.90 -15.31
C PHE A 5 -7.92 22.60 -15.36
N CYS A 6 -7.22 21.48 -15.29
CA CYS A 6 -7.81 20.15 -15.30
C CYS A 6 -7.64 19.49 -13.93
N GLY A 7 -8.69 18.86 -13.43
CA GLY A 7 -8.65 18.01 -12.27
C GLY A 7 -9.16 16.62 -12.63
N ILE A 8 -8.47 15.59 -12.10
CA ILE A 8 -8.78 14.19 -12.34
C ILE A 8 -8.94 13.50 -10.98
N ASP A 9 -10.17 13.07 -10.70
CA ASP A 9 -10.46 12.19 -9.58
C ASP A 9 -10.27 10.73 -10.02
N TRP A 10 -9.42 10.00 -9.31
CA TRP A 10 -8.98 8.66 -9.68
C TRP A 10 -9.83 7.61 -8.96
N ALA A 11 -10.49 6.73 -9.71
CA ALA A 11 -11.06 5.49 -9.20
C ALA A 11 -10.51 4.26 -9.95
N SER A 12 -10.76 3.08 -9.40
CA SER A 12 -10.18 1.81 -9.87
C SER A 12 -10.71 1.30 -11.22
N ASP A 13 -11.89 1.75 -11.63
CA ASP A 13 -12.59 1.32 -12.84
C ASP A 13 -12.79 2.46 -13.85
N HIS A 14 -12.84 3.70 -13.37
CA HIS A 14 -12.96 4.90 -14.19
C HIS A 14 -12.29 6.09 -13.51
N HIS A 15 -12.11 7.18 -14.25
CA HIS A 15 -11.61 8.44 -13.72
C HIS A 15 -12.56 9.56 -14.13
N ASP A 16 -12.86 10.46 -13.19
CA ASP A 16 -13.68 11.63 -13.46
C ASP A 16 -12.79 12.84 -13.71
N VAL A 17 -13.09 13.55 -14.78
CA VAL A 17 -12.32 14.68 -15.30
C VAL A 17 -13.20 15.93 -15.26
N ALA A 18 -12.62 17.05 -14.83
CA ALA A 18 -13.25 18.36 -14.90
C ALA A 18 -12.26 19.41 -15.40
N LEU A 19 -12.69 20.22 -16.37
CA LEU A 19 -11.97 21.38 -16.86
C LEU A 19 -12.67 22.65 -16.39
N ILE A 20 -11.91 23.59 -15.85
CA ILE A 20 -12.41 24.89 -15.43
C ILE A 20 -11.58 26.03 -16.03
N ASP A 21 -12.21 27.19 -16.22
CA ASP A 21 -11.51 28.43 -16.57
C ASP A 21 -10.94 29.16 -15.35
N GLN A 22 -10.32 30.32 -15.57
CA GLN A 22 -9.78 31.20 -14.52
C GLN A 22 -10.83 31.69 -13.52
N ASP A 23 -12.08 31.83 -13.95
CA ASP A 23 -13.19 32.29 -13.12
C ASP A 23 -13.79 31.14 -12.28
N GLY A 24 -13.36 29.90 -12.53
CA GLY A 24 -13.86 28.68 -11.86
C GLY A 24 -15.14 28.13 -12.48
N THR A 25 -15.52 28.62 -13.66
CA THR A 25 -16.62 28.10 -14.47
C THR A 25 -16.24 26.73 -15.00
N LEU A 26 -17.15 25.76 -14.90
CA LEU A 26 -16.95 24.44 -15.48
C LEU A 26 -17.07 24.54 -17.00
N LEU A 27 -15.99 24.27 -17.73
CA LEU A 27 -15.95 24.26 -19.19
C LEU A 27 -16.41 22.92 -19.74
N ALA A 28 -15.90 21.83 -19.17
CA ALA A 28 -16.24 20.48 -19.56
C ALA A 28 -16.06 19.49 -18.41
N LYS A 29 -16.72 18.35 -18.54
CA LYS A 29 -16.53 17.18 -17.67
C LYS A 29 -16.59 15.93 -18.52
N LEU A 30 -15.81 14.93 -18.14
CA LEU A 30 -15.75 13.65 -18.83
C LEU A 30 -15.49 12.55 -17.81
N ARG A 31 -16.07 11.37 -18.05
CA ARG A 31 -15.65 10.15 -17.37
C ARG A 31 -14.85 9.33 -18.38
N ILE A 32 -13.66 8.90 -17.99
CA ILE A 32 -12.79 8.07 -18.83
C ILE A 32 -12.57 6.72 -18.17
N ASP A 33 -12.46 5.67 -18.98
CA ASP A 33 -12.04 4.35 -18.52
C ASP A 33 -10.51 4.30 -18.37
N ASP A 34 -9.99 3.39 -17.54
CA ASP A 34 -8.55 3.13 -17.40
C ASP A 34 -8.00 2.31 -18.59
N ASN A 35 -8.07 2.90 -19.80
CA ASN A 35 -7.56 2.29 -21.04
C ASN A 35 -7.07 3.36 -22.03
N ALA A 36 -6.46 2.91 -23.14
CA ALA A 36 -5.91 3.80 -24.15
C ALA A 36 -6.95 4.73 -24.80
N ALA A 37 -8.19 4.25 -25.02
CA ALA A 37 -9.25 5.07 -25.58
C ALA A 37 -9.70 6.17 -24.60
N GLY A 38 -9.78 5.85 -23.30
CA GLY A 38 -10.05 6.82 -22.24
C GLY A 38 -8.98 7.92 -22.19
N LEU A 39 -7.70 7.56 -22.32
CA LEU A 39 -6.61 8.53 -22.43
C LEU A 39 -6.74 9.40 -23.69
N THR A 40 -7.05 8.81 -24.85
CA THR A 40 -7.27 9.59 -26.09
C THR A 40 -8.40 10.60 -25.91
N HIS A 41 -9.54 10.19 -25.36
CA HIS A 41 -10.65 11.10 -25.10
C HIS A 41 -10.29 12.24 -24.14
N LEU A 42 -9.46 11.97 -23.12
CA LEU A 42 -8.94 13.01 -22.24
C LEU A 42 -8.05 14.00 -22.99
N LEU A 43 -7.12 13.52 -23.83
CA LEU A 43 -6.21 14.38 -24.59
C LEU A 43 -6.97 15.22 -25.63
N ASP A 44 -7.95 14.64 -26.31
CA ASP A 44 -8.82 15.34 -27.26
C ASP A 44 -9.62 16.44 -26.55
N LEU A 45 -10.20 16.12 -25.37
CA LEU A 45 -10.90 17.12 -24.57
C LEU A 45 -9.99 18.28 -24.15
N LEU A 46 -8.75 18.00 -23.77
CA LEU A 46 -7.79 19.05 -23.42
C LEU A 46 -7.47 19.92 -24.65
N ALA A 47 -7.24 19.30 -25.82
CA ALA A 47 -6.97 20.01 -27.07
C ALA A 47 -8.14 20.92 -27.49
N ASP A 48 -9.38 20.44 -27.40
CA ASP A 48 -10.60 21.20 -27.69
C ASP A 48 -10.75 22.45 -26.80
N HIS A 49 -10.14 22.42 -25.62
CA HIS A 49 -10.16 23.50 -24.64
C HIS A 49 -8.84 24.30 -24.55
N GLY A 50 -8.01 24.26 -25.60
CA GLY A 50 -6.84 25.14 -25.75
C GLY A 50 -5.52 24.57 -25.24
N ASP A 51 -5.45 23.27 -24.96
CA ASP A 51 -4.18 22.57 -24.71
C ASP A 51 -3.30 22.60 -25.97
N THR A 52 -2.10 23.15 -25.82
CA THR A 52 -1.11 23.23 -26.90
C THR A 52 0.28 22.88 -26.36
N PRO A 53 1.23 22.46 -27.21
CA PRO A 53 2.60 22.20 -26.76
C PRO A 53 3.28 23.40 -26.08
N GLN A 54 2.91 24.63 -26.46
CA GLN A 54 3.46 25.87 -25.89
C GLN A 54 2.75 26.33 -24.62
N SER A 55 1.51 25.89 -24.41
CA SER A 55 0.69 26.24 -23.25
C SER A 55 -0.13 25.03 -22.82
N PRO A 56 0.53 23.99 -22.27
CA PRO A 56 -0.16 22.78 -21.85
C PRO A 56 -1.04 23.05 -20.63
N VAL A 57 -2.22 22.47 -20.60
CA VAL A 57 -3.17 22.56 -19.49
C VAL A 57 -2.60 21.80 -18.29
N PRO A 58 -2.40 22.47 -17.14
CA PRO A 58 -1.93 21.81 -15.92
C PRO A 58 -3.02 20.89 -15.36
N VAL A 59 -2.60 19.75 -14.82
CA VAL A 59 -3.49 18.70 -14.31
C VAL A 59 -3.23 18.46 -12.82
N ALA A 60 -4.28 18.46 -12.01
CA ALA A 60 -4.25 17.99 -10.62
C ALA A 60 -4.87 16.59 -10.50
N ILE A 61 -4.21 15.72 -9.74
CA ILE A 61 -4.63 14.34 -9.50
C ILE A 61 -4.22 13.91 -8.08
N GLU A 62 -4.95 12.99 -7.45
CA GLU A 62 -4.68 12.60 -6.05
C GLU A 62 -3.52 11.62 -5.85
N THR A 63 -2.93 11.12 -6.94
CA THR A 63 -1.81 10.16 -6.91
C THR A 63 -0.60 10.70 -7.66
N SER A 64 0.60 10.37 -7.17
CA SER A 64 1.87 10.67 -7.86
C SER A 64 2.32 9.55 -8.80
N HIS A 65 1.52 8.49 -8.94
CA HIS A 65 1.88 7.27 -9.65
C HIS A 65 0.69 6.58 -10.30
N GLY A 66 0.97 5.68 -11.24
CA GLY A 66 -0.01 4.97 -12.04
C GLY A 66 0.14 5.30 -13.53
N LEU A 67 -0.42 4.45 -14.38
CA LEU A 67 -0.21 4.54 -15.83
C LEU A 67 -0.73 5.87 -16.40
N LEU A 68 -1.90 6.34 -15.94
CA LEU A 68 -2.45 7.64 -16.34
C LEU A 68 -1.49 8.79 -16.01
N VAL A 69 -0.89 8.81 -14.81
CA VAL A 69 0.09 9.83 -14.43
C VAL A 69 1.33 9.77 -15.34
N SER A 70 1.84 8.58 -15.62
CA SER A 70 2.98 8.38 -16.52
C SER A 70 2.67 8.88 -17.95
N CYS A 71 1.49 8.56 -18.48
CA CYS A 71 1.05 9.02 -19.79
C CYS A 71 0.88 10.55 -19.85
N LEU A 72 0.29 11.15 -18.82
CA LEU A 72 0.15 12.61 -18.74
C LEU A 72 1.52 13.29 -18.67
N ARG A 73 2.46 12.79 -17.86
CA ARG A 73 3.83 13.33 -17.79
C ARG A 73 4.56 13.19 -19.13
N ALA A 74 4.33 12.11 -19.87
CA ALA A 74 4.93 11.91 -21.20
C ALA A 74 4.50 12.97 -22.23
N THR A 75 3.38 13.67 -22.02
CA THR A 75 2.99 14.79 -22.90
C THR A 75 3.70 16.11 -22.57
N GLY A 76 4.57 16.14 -21.56
CA GLY A 76 5.28 17.35 -21.12
C GLY A 76 4.41 18.37 -20.37
N ARG A 77 3.16 18.04 -20.02
CA ARG A 77 2.28 18.93 -19.27
C ARG A 77 2.64 18.93 -17.77
N PRO A 78 2.46 20.05 -17.05
CA PRO A 78 2.58 20.08 -15.60
C PRO A 78 1.52 19.20 -14.93
N VAL A 79 1.95 18.22 -14.15
CA VAL A 79 1.07 17.35 -13.36
C VAL A 79 1.34 17.58 -11.87
N TYR A 80 0.30 17.80 -11.09
CA TYR A 80 0.36 18.08 -9.67
C TYR A 80 -0.31 16.96 -8.89
N ALA A 81 0.48 16.26 -8.06
CA ALA A 81 -0.07 15.29 -7.13
C ALA A 81 -0.59 16.01 -5.88
N ILE A 82 -1.90 15.97 -5.67
CA ILE A 82 -2.58 16.58 -4.54
C ILE A 82 -2.81 15.52 -3.47
N ASN A 83 -2.38 15.79 -2.23
CA ASN A 83 -2.64 14.86 -1.13
C ASN A 83 -4.17 14.70 -0.94
N PRO A 84 -4.72 13.47 -0.86
CA PRO A 84 -6.16 13.23 -0.65
C PRO A 84 -6.74 13.94 0.57
N LEU A 85 -5.96 14.05 1.65
CA LEU A 85 -6.37 14.79 2.86
C LEU A 85 -6.49 16.29 2.58
N THR A 86 -5.58 16.85 1.78
CA THR A 86 -5.65 18.24 1.33
C THR A 86 -6.87 18.45 0.44
N ALA A 87 -7.08 17.60 -0.56
CA ALA A 87 -8.26 17.65 -1.43
C ALA A 87 -9.57 17.61 -0.63
N ALA A 88 -9.64 16.77 0.41
CA ALA A 88 -10.78 16.72 1.32
C ALA A 88 -11.03 18.05 2.06
N ARG A 89 -9.98 18.76 2.49
CA ARG A 89 -10.12 20.08 3.15
C ARG A 89 -10.58 21.17 2.18
N TYR A 90 -10.15 21.11 0.93
CA TYR A 90 -10.68 22.00 -0.10
C TYR A 90 -12.14 21.72 -0.41
N ARG A 91 -12.54 20.44 -0.46
CA ARG A 91 -13.94 20.03 -0.70
C ARG A 91 -14.89 20.65 0.35
N ASP A 92 -14.49 20.64 1.62
CA ASP A 92 -15.27 21.23 2.74
C ASP A 92 -15.55 22.74 2.53
N ARG A 93 -14.73 23.46 1.75
CA ARG A 93 -14.92 24.88 1.43
C ARG A 93 -16.04 25.13 0.42
N TYR A 94 -16.31 24.18 -0.48
CA TYR A 94 -17.22 24.36 -1.62
C TYR A 94 -18.58 23.68 -1.43
N ALA A 95 -18.71 22.70 -0.54
CA ALA A 95 -19.95 21.96 -0.33
C ALA A 95 -20.29 21.80 1.15
N LEU A 96 -21.28 22.56 1.63
CA LEU A 96 -21.89 22.37 2.96
C LEU A 96 -22.86 21.18 3.02
N THR A 97 -23.30 20.66 1.86
CA THR A 97 -24.20 19.51 1.77
C THR A 97 -23.48 18.35 1.08
N ARG A 98 -23.48 17.17 1.71
CA ARG A 98 -22.90 15.92 1.16
C ARG A 98 -23.74 15.35 0.02
N LYS A 99 -24.04 16.14 -1.02
CA LYS A 99 -24.60 15.57 -2.25
C LYS A 99 -23.44 15.08 -3.09
N LYS A 100 -23.17 13.77 -3.01
CA LYS A 100 -22.12 13.11 -3.80
C LYS A 100 -22.44 13.32 -5.29
N SER A 101 -21.59 14.07 -5.97
CA SER A 101 -21.51 14.13 -7.42
C SER A 101 -20.10 13.74 -7.75
N ASP A 102 -19.90 12.64 -8.47
CA ASP A 102 -18.55 12.08 -8.66
C ASP A 102 -17.59 13.10 -9.35
N HIS A 103 -18.10 13.93 -10.26
CA HIS A 103 -17.32 15.03 -10.88
C HIS A 103 -16.99 16.22 -9.96
N LEU A 104 -17.57 16.30 -8.76
CA LEU A 104 -17.30 17.40 -7.83
C LEU A 104 -15.84 17.34 -7.36
N ASP A 105 -15.31 16.13 -7.17
CA ASP A 105 -13.96 15.92 -6.65
C ASP A 105 -12.92 16.31 -7.70
N ALA A 106 -13.14 15.92 -8.96
CA ALA A 106 -12.37 16.40 -10.11
C ALA A 106 -12.41 17.94 -10.23
N LYS A 107 -13.59 18.56 -10.03
CA LYS A 107 -13.71 20.03 -10.06
C LYS A 107 -12.99 20.69 -8.88
N VAL A 108 -12.97 20.07 -7.70
CA VAL A 108 -12.21 20.56 -6.54
C VAL A 108 -10.72 20.55 -6.86
N LEU A 109 -10.20 19.46 -7.42
CA LEU A 109 -8.79 19.36 -7.82
C LEU A 109 -8.40 20.43 -8.85
N ALA A 110 -9.23 20.65 -9.87
CA ALA A 110 -9.00 21.72 -10.85
C ALA A 110 -8.97 23.11 -10.18
N ASN A 111 -9.85 23.34 -9.20
CA ASN A 111 -9.91 24.60 -8.46
C ASN A 111 -8.69 24.83 -7.57
N ILE A 112 -8.13 23.77 -6.96
CA ILE A 112 -6.90 23.87 -6.16
C ILE A 112 -5.77 24.46 -7.00
N LEU A 113 -5.59 24.01 -8.25
CA LEU A 113 -4.61 24.63 -9.14
C LEU A 113 -5.00 26.05 -9.50
N ARG A 114 -6.25 26.28 -9.89
CA ARG A 114 -6.70 27.62 -10.27
C ARG A 114 -6.43 28.68 -9.20
N THR A 115 -6.62 28.35 -7.92
CA THR A 115 -6.44 29.32 -6.82
C THR A 115 -5.03 29.31 -6.23
N ASP A 116 -4.43 28.13 -6.10
CA ASP A 116 -3.26 27.93 -5.24
C ASP A 116 -2.11 27.20 -5.97
N ILE A 117 -2.02 27.30 -7.31
CA ILE A 117 -0.94 26.63 -8.09
C ILE A 117 0.47 26.92 -7.55
N ASN A 118 0.70 28.12 -6.99
CA ASN A 118 2.01 28.51 -6.44
C ASN A 118 2.35 27.83 -5.10
N GLU A 119 1.34 27.31 -4.40
CA GLU A 119 1.50 26.54 -3.15
C GLU A 119 1.74 25.05 -3.42
N HIS A 120 1.60 24.62 -4.67
CA HIS A 120 1.78 23.24 -5.09
C HIS A 120 2.99 23.11 -6.03
N ARG A 121 3.83 22.10 -5.80
CA ARG A 121 4.95 21.77 -6.69
C ARG A 121 4.47 20.80 -7.76
N PRO A 122 4.75 21.03 -9.06
CA PRO A 122 4.51 20.02 -10.07
C PRO A 122 5.40 18.80 -9.80
N LEU A 123 4.95 17.63 -10.25
CA LEU A 123 5.76 16.43 -10.25
C LEU A 123 7.06 16.70 -11.00
N PRO A 124 8.21 16.29 -10.44
CA PRO A 124 9.52 16.52 -11.04
C PRO A 124 9.61 15.83 -12.41
N THR A 125 10.48 16.32 -13.28
CA THR A 125 10.81 15.68 -14.56
C THR A 125 11.85 14.59 -14.33
N ASP A 126 11.49 13.57 -13.57
CA ASP A 126 12.37 12.44 -13.26
C ASP A 126 12.75 11.65 -14.52
N SER A 127 14.02 11.24 -14.59
CA SER A 127 14.50 10.29 -15.59
C SER A 127 13.76 8.95 -15.47
N GLU A 128 13.74 8.15 -16.55
CA GLU A 128 13.18 6.80 -16.53
C GLU A 128 13.82 5.95 -15.41
N LEU A 129 15.13 6.07 -15.23
CA LEU A 129 15.87 5.39 -14.17
C LEU A 129 15.39 5.81 -12.77
N ALA A 130 15.24 7.11 -12.51
CA ALA A 130 14.74 7.60 -11.22
C ALA A 130 13.31 7.10 -10.93
N GLN A 131 12.45 7.05 -11.95
CA GLN A 131 11.11 6.49 -11.83
C GLN A 131 11.14 4.98 -11.52
N ALA A 132 12.00 4.22 -12.19
CA ALA A 132 12.18 2.79 -11.92
C ALA A 132 12.69 2.51 -10.50
N ILE A 133 13.68 3.29 -10.03
CA ILE A 133 14.17 3.22 -8.65
C ILE A 133 13.04 3.52 -7.66
N ALA A 134 12.21 4.53 -7.93
CA ALA A 134 11.08 4.87 -7.07
C ALA A 134 10.04 3.74 -6.98
N VAL A 135 9.80 3.00 -8.06
CA VAL A 135 8.93 1.81 -8.06
C VAL A 135 9.53 0.71 -7.19
N LEU A 136 10.82 0.39 -7.38
CA LEU A 136 11.50 -0.66 -6.61
C LEU A 136 11.57 -0.31 -5.11
N ALA A 137 11.88 0.93 -4.77
CA ALA A 137 11.98 1.38 -3.38
C ALA A 137 10.63 1.29 -2.64
N ARG A 138 9.52 1.61 -3.31
CA ARG A 138 8.17 1.44 -2.73
C ARG A 138 7.83 -0.04 -2.56
N ALA A 139 8.07 -0.86 -3.58
CA ALA A 139 7.86 -2.30 -3.50
C ALA A 139 8.68 -2.94 -2.36
N GLN A 140 9.93 -2.50 -2.16
CA GLN A 140 10.78 -2.94 -1.07
C GLN A 140 10.20 -2.55 0.30
N GLN A 141 9.72 -1.31 0.45
CA GLN A 141 9.05 -0.86 1.68
C GLN A 141 7.81 -1.71 1.99
N ASP A 142 6.96 -1.96 0.99
CA ASP A 142 5.76 -2.78 1.12
C ASP A 142 6.11 -4.21 1.54
N ALA A 143 7.13 -4.80 0.90
CA ALA A 143 7.61 -6.14 1.27
C ALA A 143 8.18 -6.21 2.69
N VAL A 144 8.81 -5.15 3.19
CA VAL A 144 9.26 -5.05 4.59
C VAL A 144 8.07 -5.01 5.55
N TRP A 145 7.01 -4.29 5.20
CA TRP A 145 5.76 -4.30 5.98
C TRP A 145 5.09 -5.66 5.97
N ASP A 146 4.98 -6.31 4.82
CA ASP A 146 4.41 -7.66 4.68
C ASP A 146 5.19 -8.69 5.50
N ARG A 147 6.53 -8.63 5.46
CA ARG A 147 7.40 -9.45 6.32
C ARG A 147 7.09 -9.23 7.79
N THR A 148 6.91 -7.98 8.21
CA THR A 148 6.59 -7.62 9.59
C THR A 148 5.22 -8.15 10.01
N GLN A 149 4.21 -7.99 9.15
CA GLN A 149 2.85 -8.49 9.38
C GLN A 149 2.81 -10.02 9.44
N ALA A 150 3.43 -10.71 8.50
CA ALA A 150 3.51 -12.17 8.48
C ALA A 150 4.26 -12.71 9.69
N GLY A 151 5.38 -12.09 10.08
CA GLY A 151 6.13 -12.43 11.29
C GLY A 151 5.32 -12.25 12.57
N ASN A 152 4.53 -11.17 12.67
CA ASN A 152 3.63 -10.93 13.79
C ASN A 152 2.51 -11.97 13.86
N LYS A 153 1.88 -12.32 12.73
CA LYS A 153 0.86 -13.38 12.66
C LYS A 153 1.42 -14.72 13.13
N LEU A 154 2.60 -15.11 12.65
CA LEU A 154 3.27 -16.34 13.07
C LEU A 154 3.60 -16.33 14.57
N ARG A 155 4.16 -15.22 15.07
CA ARG A 155 4.50 -15.06 16.49
C ARG A 155 3.27 -15.11 17.39
N SER A 156 2.16 -14.49 16.98
CA SER A 156 0.89 -14.55 17.70
C SER A 156 0.41 -15.99 17.82
N HIS A 157 0.36 -16.72 16.70
CA HIS A 157 -0.08 -18.11 16.67
C HIS A 157 0.82 -19.02 17.52
N LEU A 158 2.14 -18.85 17.48
CA LEU A 158 3.06 -19.60 18.34
C LEU A 158 2.87 -19.33 19.83
N ARG A 159 2.44 -18.13 20.24
CA ARG A 159 2.15 -17.83 21.65
C ARG A 159 0.97 -18.62 22.19
N GLU A 160 0.05 -19.05 21.33
CA GLU A 160 -1.15 -19.79 21.73
C GLU A 160 -0.84 -21.25 22.13
N TYR A 161 0.23 -21.86 21.62
CA TYR A 161 0.51 -23.30 21.87
C TYR A 161 1.98 -23.70 21.97
N PHE A 162 2.92 -22.89 21.47
CA PHE A 162 4.35 -23.19 21.51
C PHE A 162 5.20 -21.97 21.92
N PRO A 163 4.89 -21.32 23.07
CA PRO A 163 5.58 -20.11 23.50
C PRO A 163 7.07 -20.36 23.83
N GLY A 164 7.44 -21.57 24.26
CA GLY A 164 8.82 -21.94 24.54
C GLY A 164 9.72 -21.89 23.30
N PHE A 165 9.17 -22.02 22.09
CA PHE A 165 9.97 -21.85 20.87
C PHE A 165 10.48 -20.41 20.71
N LEU A 166 9.68 -19.42 21.10
CA LEU A 166 10.02 -18.01 20.93
C LEU A 166 11.14 -17.57 21.86
N THR A 167 11.27 -18.18 23.04
CA THR A 167 12.31 -17.85 24.03
C THR A 167 13.68 -18.36 23.60
N VAL A 168 13.73 -19.47 22.85
CA VAL A 168 14.95 -20.11 22.36
C VAL A 168 15.78 -19.18 21.46
N PHE A 169 15.15 -18.21 20.79
CA PHE A 169 15.78 -17.38 19.76
C PHE A 169 15.90 -15.89 20.12
N VAL A 170 15.69 -15.53 21.40
CA VAL A 170 15.76 -14.13 21.87
C VAL A 170 17.15 -13.50 21.69
N HIS A 171 18.22 -14.31 21.72
CA HIS A 171 19.60 -13.84 21.52
C HIS A 171 19.97 -13.60 20.05
N PHE A 172 19.16 -14.07 19.09
CA PHE A 172 19.37 -13.72 17.69
C PHE A 172 18.86 -12.30 17.44
N ARG A 173 19.70 -11.43 16.89
CA ARG A 173 19.31 -10.07 16.50
C ARG A 173 18.14 -10.08 15.51
N GLU A 174 18.13 -11.06 14.61
CA GLU A 174 17.08 -11.29 13.61
C GLU A 174 15.84 -11.96 14.22
N GLY A 175 15.94 -12.55 15.42
CA GLY A 175 14.84 -13.23 16.10
C GLY A 175 14.16 -14.28 15.22
N ILE A 176 12.87 -14.07 14.93
CA ILE A 176 12.08 -15.00 14.10
C ILE A 176 12.43 -14.92 12.61
N THR A 177 13.01 -13.82 12.11
CA THR A 177 13.43 -13.72 10.69
C THR A 177 14.70 -14.52 10.41
N SER A 178 15.44 -14.91 11.46
CA SER A 178 16.65 -15.73 11.34
C SER A 178 16.39 -17.00 10.50
N PRO A 179 17.24 -17.29 9.49
CA PRO A 179 17.15 -18.54 8.72
C PRO A 179 17.20 -19.78 9.61
N VAL A 180 17.96 -19.72 10.71
CA VAL A 180 18.05 -20.81 11.69
C VAL A 180 16.69 -21.06 12.35
N THR A 181 16.06 -20.01 12.88
CA THR A 181 14.75 -20.09 13.54
C THR A 181 13.70 -20.68 12.59
N ARG A 182 13.66 -20.18 11.35
CA ARG A 182 12.68 -20.61 10.34
C ARG A 182 12.93 -22.04 9.88
N THR A 183 14.19 -22.46 9.73
CA THR A 183 14.56 -23.84 9.35
C THR A 183 14.20 -24.83 10.45
N LEU A 184 14.44 -24.47 11.72
CA LEU A 184 14.09 -25.32 12.85
C LEU A 184 12.57 -25.45 12.97
N LEU A 185 11.83 -24.34 12.88
CA LEU A 185 10.37 -24.35 12.99
C LEU A 185 9.71 -25.13 11.86
N ALA A 186 10.28 -25.10 10.66
CA ALA A 186 9.81 -25.92 9.54
C ALA A 186 10.00 -27.42 9.79
N ALA A 187 11.09 -27.81 10.46
CA ALA A 187 11.39 -29.21 10.78
C ALA A 187 10.60 -29.73 11.99
N ALA A 188 10.26 -28.87 12.94
CA ALA A 188 9.55 -29.21 14.16
C ALA A 188 8.57 -28.10 14.56
N PRO A 189 7.37 -28.05 13.94
CA PRO A 189 6.38 -27.02 14.23
C PRO A 189 5.66 -27.22 15.57
N THR A 190 5.81 -28.35 16.24
CA THR A 190 5.17 -28.63 17.54
C THR A 190 6.18 -28.84 18.68
N PRO A 191 5.79 -28.61 19.95
CA PRO A 191 6.63 -28.91 21.11
C PRO A 191 7.13 -30.36 21.13
N ILE A 192 6.26 -31.31 20.82
CA ILE A 192 6.58 -32.74 20.81
C ILE A 192 7.62 -33.08 19.74
N GLU A 193 7.47 -32.55 18.52
CA GLU A 193 8.45 -32.77 17.45
C GLU A 193 9.79 -32.10 17.78
N ALA A 194 9.76 -30.90 18.36
CA ALA A 194 10.96 -30.15 18.71
C ALA A 194 11.77 -30.86 19.79
N ALA A 195 11.10 -31.40 20.82
CA ALA A 195 11.73 -32.18 21.87
C ALA A 195 12.32 -33.51 21.38
N ARG A 196 11.89 -34.03 20.22
CA ARG A 196 12.42 -35.26 19.61
C ARG A 196 13.67 -35.03 18.76
N LEU A 197 14.00 -33.79 18.41
CA LEU A 197 15.17 -33.49 17.58
C LEU A 197 16.47 -33.93 18.25
N SER A 198 17.20 -34.83 17.61
CA SER A 198 18.50 -35.29 18.07
C SER A 198 19.59 -34.23 17.84
N ARG A 199 20.73 -34.36 18.52
CA ARG A 199 21.89 -33.50 18.29
C ARG A 199 22.38 -33.52 16.84
N SER A 200 22.35 -34.69 16.19
CA SER A 200 22.74 -34.82 14.78
C SER A 200 21.75 -34.12 13.85
N GLN A 201 20.45 -34.22 14.12
CA GLN A 201 19.42 -33.50 13.37
C GLN A 201 19.56 -31.98 13.55
N LEU A 202 19.73 -31.50 14.79
CA LEU A 202 19.96 -30.08 15.08
C LEU A 202 21.19 -29.55 14.35
N ARG A 203 22.30 -30.29 14.37
CA ARG A 203 23.52 -29.95 13.62
C ARG A 203 23.23 -29.80 12.13
N ALA A 204 22.53 -30.77 11.54
CA ALA A 204 22.18 -30.74 10.12
C ALA A 204 21.29 -29.54 9.78
N LEU A 205 20.31 -29.21 10.62
CA LEU A 205 19.42 -28.06 10.44
C LEU A 205 20.17 -26.72 10.55
N LEU A 206 21.10 -26.59 11.49
CA LEU A 206 21.93 -25.38 11.62
C LEU A 206 22.82 -25.16 10.39
N VAL A 207 23.45 -26.23 9.89
CA VAL A 207 24.26 -26.17 8.66
C VAL A 207 23.38 -25.82 7.46
N LYS A 208 22.21 -26.45 7.34
CA LYS A 208 21.23 -26.15 6.28
C LYS A 208 20.77 -24.68 6.31
N ALA A 209 20.64 -24.11 7.50
CA ALA A 209 20.29 -22.70 7.70
C ALA A 209 21.46 -21.72 7.42
N GLY A 210 22.63 -22.21 6.99
CA GLY A 210 23.79 -21.40 6.66
C GLY A 210 24.69 -21.03 7.84
N ARG A 211 24.47 -21.61 9.04
CA ARG A 211 25.34 -21.33 10.19
C ARG A 211 26.69 -22.04 10.01
N GLN A 212 27.77 -21.26 10.03
CA GLN A 212 29.15 -21.77 9.84
C GLN A 212 29.96 -21.85 11.14
N ARG A 213 29.61 -21.04 12.15
CA ARG A 213 30.37 -20.91 13.40
C ARG A 213 29.53 -21.32 14.60
N GLU A 214 30.22 -21.70 15.69
CA GLU A 214 29.60 -22.05 16.98
C GLU A 214 28.48 -23.08 16.88
N ILE A 215 28.60 -24.03 15.94
CA ILE A 215 27.55 -25.02 15.69
C ILE A 215 27.39 -25.93 16.90
N THR A 216 28.49 -26.48 17.44
CA THR A 216 28.42 -27.44 18.55
C THR A 216 27.82 -26.83 19.83
N PRO A 217 28.25 -25.65 20.32
CA PRO A 217 27.59 -25.00 21.46
C PRO A 217 26.11 -24.71 21.22
N GLU A 218 25.75 -24.24 20.02
CA GLU A 218 24.36 -23.93 19.69
C GLU A 218 23.49 -25.19 19.62
N VAL A 219 24.03 -26.33 19.13
CA VAL A 219 23.33 -27.63 19.17
C VAL A 219 23.01 -28.03 20.60
N GLU A 220 23.97 -27.94 21.53
CA GLU A 220 23.72 -28.32 22.93
C GLU A 220 22.68 -27.41 23.57
N ARG A 221 22.78 -26.09 23.33
CA ARG A 221 21.82 -25.10 23.81
C ARG A 221 20.41 -25.40 23.30
N LEU A 222 20.24 -25.59 21.99
CA LEU A 222 18.95 -25.93 21.39
C LEU A 222 18.42 -27.27 21.90
N HIS A 223 19.28 -28.29 22.01
CA HIS A 223 18.89 -29.61 22.47
C HIS A 223 18.34 -29.58 23.91
N GLN A 224 18.93 -28.76 24.78
CA GLN A 224 18.45 -28.53 26.14
C GLN A 224 17.14 -27.74 26.16
N LEU A 225 17.11 -26.55 25.56
CA LEU A 225 15.96 -25.63 25.66
C LEU A 225 14.68 -26.19 25.02
N LEU A 226 14.79 -26.90 23.89
CA LEU A 226 13.61 -27.47 23.23
C LEU A 226 12.96 -28.62 24.01
N ARG A 227 13.64 -29.14 25.05
CA ARG A 227 13.15 -30.21 25.92
C ARG A 227 12.67 -29.70 27.28
N GLU A 228 12.76 -28.40 27.54
CA GLU A 228 12.24 -27.84 28.78
C GLU A 228 10.72 -28.08 28.89
N PRO A 229 10.23 -28.47 30.07
CA PRO A 229 8.79 -28.64 30.29
C PRO A 229 8.04 -27.34 29.99
N GLN A 230 6.96 -27.45 29.22
CA GLN A 230 6.09 -26.33 28.87
C GLN A 230 4.62 -26.76 28.84
N MET A 231 3.71 -25.79 28.87
CA MET A 231 2.28 -26.06 28.69
C MET A 231 2.03 -26.69 27.33
N GLN A 232 1.18 -27.72 27.29
CA GLN A 232 0.85 -28.49 26.10
C GLN A 232 -0.65 -28.47 25.83
N GLN A 233 -1.00 -28.51 24.56
CA GLN A 233 -2.37 -28.72 24.11
C GLN A 233 -2.62 -30.21 23.89
N PRO A 234 -3.87 -30.66 23.76
CA PRO A 234 -4.15 -32.05 23.40
C PRO A 234 -3.49 -32.42 22.05
N PRO A 235 -3.00 -33.66 21.86
CA PRO A 235 -2.14 -34.01 20.72
C PRO A 235 -2.72 -33.69 19.33
N LEU A 236 -4.03 -33.95 19.11
CA LEU A 236 -4.68 -33.64 17.84
C LEU A 236 -4.80 -32.12 17.59
N VAL A 237 -4.98 -31.34 18.66
CA VAL A 237 -5.04 -29.89 18.59
C VAL A 237 -3.65 -29.32 18.28
N GLU A 238 -2.59 -29.83 18.93
CA GLU A 238 -1.21 -29.44 18.61
C GLU A 238 -0.84 -29.73 17.16
N GLN A 239 -1.22 -30.90 16.63
CA GLN A 239 -0.99 -31.24 15.23
C GLN A 239 -1.68 -30.27 14.28
N ALA A 240 -2.94 -29.91 14.54
CA ALA A 240 -3.68 -28.93 13.74
C ALA A 240 -3.03 -27.53 13.83
N MET A 241 -2.59 -27.12 15.03
CA MET A 241 -1.87 -25.85 15.21
C MET A 241 -0.50 -25.87 14.52
N GLY A 242 0.21 -27.01 14.52
CA GLY A 242 1.45 -27.21 13.77
C GLY A 242 1.25 -27.08 12.26
N ALA A 243 0.16 -27.61 11.71
CA ALA A 243 -0.20 -27.43 10.31
C ALA A 243 -0.45 -25.96 9.94
N LYS A 244 -1.17 -25.22 10.81
CA LYS A 244 -1.35 -23.76 10.68
C LYS A 244 -0.01 -23.02 10.76
N THR A 245 0.88 -23.41 11.66
CA THR A 245 2.25 -22.87 11.76
C THR A 245 3.03 -23.06 10.47
N GLN A 246 2.98 -24.25 9.85
CA GLN A 246 3.64 -24.48 8.57
C GLN A 246 3.08 -23.58 7.46
N ALA A 247 1.77 -23.38 7.41
CA ALA A 247 1.14 -22.47 6.43
C ALA A 247 1.58 -21.01 6.63
N LEU A 248 1.57 -20.52 7.87
CA LEU A 248 2.04 -19.17 8.21
C LEU A 248 3.54 -19.00 7.94
N LEU A 249 4.34 -20.03 8.23
CA LEU A 249 5.78 -20.02 7.97
C LEU A 249 6.09 -19.94 6.47
N ARG A 250 5.31 -20.59 5.60
CA ARG A 250 5.46 -20.45 4.14
C ARG A 250 5.22 -19.00 3.68
N GLN A 251 4.16 -18.36 4.18
CA GLN A 251 3.86 -16.95 3.88
C GLN A 251 4.98 -16.04 4.38
N PHE A 252 5.44 -16.28 5.61
CA PHE A 252 6.53 -15.50 6.21
C PHE A 252 7.86 -15.69 5.46
N ASN A 253 8.16 -16.91 5.01
CA ASN A 253 9.33 -17.17 4.19
C ASN A 253 9.29 -16.43 2.86
N ALA A 254 8.15 -16.47 2.17
CA ALA A 254 7.95 -15.72 0.93
C ALA A 254 8.15 -14.21 1.15
N ALA A 255 7.53 -13.64 2.19
CA ALA A 255 7.69 -12.22 2.51
C ALA A 255 9.14 -11.82 2.85
N CYS A 256 9.88 -12.68 3.57
CA CYS A 256 11.31 -12.47 3.80
C CYS A 256 12.12 -12.49 2.49
N THR A 257 11.83 -13.43 1.60
CA THR A 257 12.51 -13.54 0.30
C THR A 257 12.22 -12.30 -0.55
N SER A 258 10.95 -11.92 -0.70
CA SER A 258 10.56 -10.73 -1.47
C SER A 258 11.21 -9.46 -0.94
N ALA A 259 11.27 -9.27 0.39
CA ALA A 259 11.93 -8.11 0.98
C ALA A 259 13.42 -8.04 0.62
N ASN A 260 14.13 -9.17 0.67
CA ASN A 260 15.55 -9.23 0.34
C ASN A 260 15.82 -9.07 -1.16
N GLU A 261 15.00 -9.69 -2.01
CA GLU A 261 15.12 -9.58 -3.48
C GLU A 261 14.84 -8.16 -3.96
N LEU A 262 13.81 -7.51 -3.44
CA LEU A 262 13.48 -6.12 -3.77
C LEU A 262 14.51 -5.13 -3.21
N GLU A 263 15.10 -5.41 -2.05
CA GLU A 263 16.25 -4.66 -1.53
C GLU A 263 17.44 -4.75 -2.50
N ALA A 264 17.83 -5.96 -2.89
CA ALA A 264 18.93 -6.16 -3.83
C ALA A 264 18.67 -5.49 -5.19
N ALA A 265 17.45 -5.59 -5.73
CA ALA A 265 17.06 -4.94 -6.98
C ALA A 265 17.08 -3.40 -6.86
N THR A 266 16.60 -2.86 -5.74
CA THR A 266 16.61 -1.42 -5.48
C THR A 266 18.05 -0.90 -5.41
N VAL A 267 18.93 -1.59 -4.67
CA VAL A 267 20.34 -1.21 -4.56
C VAL A 267 21.03 -1.27 -5.92
N ALA A 268 20.86 -2.37 -6.66
CA ALA A 268 21.48 -2.53 -7.97
C ALA A 268 21.02 -1.44 -8.97
N ALA A 269 19.74 -1.08 -8.98
CA ALA A 269 19.25 0.01 -9.82
C ALA A 269 19.78 1.37 -9.35
N PHE A 270 19.80 1.61 -8.04
CA PHE A 270 20.28 2.85 -7.46
C PHE A 270 21.76 3.11 -7.75
N GLU A 271 22.61 2.09 -7.67
CA GLU A 271 24.05 2.18 -7.98
C GLU A 271 24.34 2.59 -9.43
N THR A 272 23.38 2.43 -10.35
CA THR A 272 23.52 2.91 -11.74
C THR A 272 23.13 4.38 -11.92
N HIS A 273 22.58 5.04 -10.89
CA HIS A 273 22.16 6.43 -10.96
C HIS A 273 23.37 7.39 -10.96
N PRO A 274 23.43 8.42 -11.83
CA PRO A 274 24.56 9.35 -11.89
C PRO A 274 24.92 10.01 -10.56
N ASP A 275 23.90 10.28 -9.73
CA ASP A 275 24.08 10.94 -8.43
C ASP A 275 24.25 9.96 -7.25
N ALA A 276 24.40 8.65 -7.49
CA ALA A 276 24.46 7.64 -6.42
C ALA A 276 25.61 7.91 -5.42
N GLU A 277 26.80 8.22 -5.93
CA GLU A 277 27.97 8.56 -5.10
C GLU A 277 27.72 9.82 -4.26
N ILE A 278 27.07 10.84 -4.85
CA ILE A 278 26.75 12.09 -4.17
C ILE A 278 25.75 11.84 -3.04
N ILE A 279 24.67 11.11 -3.32
CA ILE A 279 23.60 10.83 -2.33
C ILE A 279 24.14 9.99 -1.17
N THR A 280 25.00 9.01 -1.44
CA THR A 280 25.60 8.14 -0.40
C THR A 280 26.72 8.81 0.39
N SER A 281 27.24 9.95 -0.07
CA SER A 281 28.32 10.69 0.62
C SER A 281 27.85 11.49 1.84
N PHE A 282 26.55 11.71 2.02
CA PHE A 282 26.02 12.51 3.13
C PHE A 282 26.08 11.72 4.46
N PRO A 283 26.62 12.30 5.57
CA PRO A 283 26.71 11.64 6.86
C PRO A 283 25.33 11.62 7.56
N ALA A 284 24.48 10.78 7.01
CA ALA A 284 23.22 10.23 7.55
C ALA A 284 22.84 8.93 6.79
N SER A 285 23.58 8.56 5.73
CA SER A 285 23.45 7.30 5.00
C SER A 285 24.52 6.30 5.46
N GLU A 286 24.48 5.85 6.72
CA GLU A 286 24.73 4.42 6.88
C GLU A 286 23.61 3.70 6.12
N PRO A 287 23.87 2.59 5.41
CA PRO A 287 22.80 1.78 4.81
C PRO A 287 21.98 1.16 5.95
N SER A 288 21.09 1.96 6.53
CA SER A 288 20.01 1.52 7.38
C SER A 288 18.96 0.90 6.45
N PRO A 289 18.44 -0.30 6.74
CA PRO A 289 17.53 -1.05 5.87
C PRO A 289 16.12 -0.43 5.77
N ALA A 290 15.98 0.89 5.93
CA ALA A 290 14.73 1.63 5.85
C ALA A 290 14.74 2.53 4.59
N PRO A 291 13.93 2.24 3.56
CA PRO A 291 13.89 2.97 2.28
C PRO A 291 13.27 4.39 2.38
N ALA A 292 12.76 4.78 3.55
CA ALA A 292 12.08 6.08 3.75
C ALA A 292 13.00 7.29 3.53
N SER A 293 14.32 7.15 3.68
CA SER A 293 15.28 8.23 3.44
C SER A 293 15.64 8.46 1.96
N TRP A 294 15.33 7.51 1.08
CA TRP A 294 15.77 7.55 -0.32
C TRP A 294 14.76 8.25 -1.24
N GLN A 295 13.47 8.22 -0.90
CA GLN A 295 12.39 8.84 -1.69
C GLN A 295 12.50 10.37 -1.77
N ASN A 296 13.10 11.03 -0.76
CA ASN A 296 13.21 12.48 -0.72
C ASN A 296 14.52 13.02 -1.33
N SER A 297 15.50 12.15 -1.59
CA SER A 297 16.86 12.55 -2.01
C SER A 297 17.08 12.49 -3.52
N ALA A 298 16.27 11.72 -4.25
CA ALA A 298 16.40 11.53 -5.71
C ALA A 298 15.71 12.61 -6.56
N THR A 299 15.15 13.66 -5.95
CA THR A 299 14.26 14.65 -6.63
C THR A 299 14.92 16.01 -6.91
N THR A 300 16.25 16.10 -6.90
CA THR A 300 16.94 17.38 -7.09
C THR A 300 17.62 17.44 -8.46
N THR A 301 17.02 18.18 -9.40
CA THR A 301 17.71 18.64 -10.62
C THR A 301 18.66 19.81 -10.32
N PRO A 302 19.80 19.93 -11.02
CA PRO A 302 20.82 20.94 -10.77
C PRO A 302 20.50 22.23 -11.53
N ASP A 303 19.60 23.06 -11.01
CA ASP A 303 19.52 24.46 -11.45
C ASP A 303 18.95 25.31 -10.31
N SER A 304 19.82 25.60 -9.34
CA SER A 304 19.62 26.69 -8.38
C SER A 304 21.01 27.18 -7.95
N PRO A 305 21.26 28.49 -7.95
CA PRO A 305 22.59 29.04 -7.68
C PRO A 305 22.96 28.77 -6.22
N THR A 306 24.20 28.31 -6.03
CA THR A 306 24.83 28.05 -4.74
C THR A 306 24.70 29.28 -3.82
N PRO A 307 24.08 29.18 -2.63
CA PRO A 307 24.09 30.27 -1.67
C PRO A 307 25.51 30.41 -1.11
N GLY A 308 26.10 31.60 -1.27
CA GLY A 308 27.38 31.96 -0.67
C GLY A 308 27.38 31.81 0.85
N HIS A 309 28.55 31.45 1.39
CA HIS A 309 28.84 31.20 2.79
C HIS A 309 28.04 32.07 3.78
N SER A 310 27.10 31.45 4.49
CA SER A 310 26.39 32.07 5.61
C SER A 310 27.23 31.92 6.89
N ARG A 311 27.59 33.05 7.50
CA ARG A 311 28.28 33.13 8.80
C ARG A 311 27.37 32.54 9.90
N PRO A 312 27.90 31.73 10.84
CA PRO A 312 27.07 31.15 11.90
C PRO A 312 26.60 32.22 12.88
N THR A 313 25.29 32.27 13.11
CA THR A 313 24.64 33.08 14.16
C THR A 313 24.98 32.48 15.54
N PRO A 314 25.33 33.29 16.56
CA PRO A 314 25.58 32.76 17.90
C PRO A 314 24.27 32.31 18.57
N ALA A 315 24.36 31.24 19.37
CA ALA A 315 23.23 30.66 20.10
C ALA A 315 22.63 31.64 21.13
N PRO A 316 21.30 31.62 21.34
CA PRO A 316 20.67 32.41 22.39
C PRO A 316 21.02 31.87 23.79
N PRO A 317 21.03 32.72 24.84
CA PRO A 317 21.32 32.28 26.21
C PRO A 317 20.20 31.38 26.78
N PRO A 318 20.53 30.47 27.71
CA PRO A 318 19.55 29.56 28.31
C PRO A 318 18.55 30.30 29.20
N SER A 319 17.27 29.93 29.11
CA SER A 319 16.20 30.43 29.98
C SER A 319 16.39 29.99 31.44
N PRO A 320 15.94 30.79 32.43
CA PRO A 320 16.12 30.47 33.85
C PRO A 320 15.26 29.29 34.30
N ALA A 321 15.81 28.50 35.24
CA ALA A 321 15.20 27.28 35.76
C ALA A 321 13.87 27.54 36.51
N PRO A 322 12.85 26.67 36.37
CA PRO A 322 11.64 26.75 37.17
C PRO A 322 11.85 26.21 38.60
N GLN A 323 11.28 26.93 39.58
CA GLN A 323 11.28 26.55 41.00
C GLN A 323 10.43 25.29 41.26
N ALA A 324 10.91 24.48 42.21
CA ALA A 324 10.39 23.17 42.58
C ALA A 324 8.92 23.16 43.05
N ARG A 325 8.13 22.21 42.53
CA ARG A 325 6.90 21.72 43.15
C ARG A 325 6.92 20.19 43.31
N LYS A 326 7.01 19.81 44.59
CA LYS A 326 6.70 18.58 45.33
C LYS A 326 6.21 17.32 44.55
N GLN A 327 7.08 16.31 44.58
CA GLN A 327 6.89 14.85 44.64
C GLN A 327 5.47 14.28 44.75
N TRP A 328 5.09 13.41 43.81
CA TRP A 328 4.25 12.24 44.06
C TRP A 328 4.97 10.98 43.57
N CYS A 329 5.07 9.99 44.47
CA CYS A 329 5.74 8.70 44.29
C CYS A 329 4.94 7.75 43.38
N TRP A 330 5.65 6.97 42.58
CA TRP A 330 5.12 5.79 41.88
C TRP A 330 5.16 4.57 42.82
N PRO A 331 4.05 3.84 43.05
CA PRO A 331 4.12 2.45 43.43
C PRO A 331 4.07 1.54 42.19
N GLY A 332 4.81 0.44 42.25
CA GLY A 332 4.92 -0.56 41.20
C GLY A 332 3.66 -1.39 40.96
N THR A 333 3.71 -2.10 39.83
CA THR A 333 3.01 -3.34 39.45
C THR A 333 1.77 -3.76 40.25
N SER A 334 0.62 -3.83 39.56
CA SER A 334 -0.37 -4.90 39.75
C SER A 334 -1.18 -5.13 38.48
N ARG A 335 -1.30 -6.42 38.14
CA ARG A 335 -2.14 -7.02 37.10
C ARG A 335 -3.60 -6.61 37.26
N THR A 336 -4.24 -6.18 36.18
CA THR A 336 -5.60 -6.61 35.82
C THR A 336 -5.67 -6.72 34.29
N ASN A 337 -5.98 -7.93 33.82
CA ASN A 337 -6.49 -8.14 32.48
C ASN A 337 -7.88 -7.52 32.46
N ASP A 338 -8.11 -6.49 31.65
CA ASP A 338 -9.42 -6.21 31.07
C ASP A 338 -9.23 -5.31 29.85
N TRP A 339 -9.52 -5.86 28.68
CA TRP A 339 -9.71 -5.10 27.45
C TRP A 339 -11.06 -4.36 27.55
N PRO A 340 -11.20 -3.13 27.02
CA PRO A 340 -12.52 -2.54 26.85
C PRO A 340 -13.33 -3.43 25.90
N PRO A 341 -14.62 -3.71 26.19
CA PRO A 341 -15.41 -4.55 25.29
C PRO A 341 -15.58 -3.86 23.93
N SER A 342 -15.52 -4.66 22.88
CA SER A 342 -15.85 -4.28 21.52
C SER A 342 -17.26 -3.68 21.48
N ALA A 343 -17.41 -2.53 20.81
CA ALA A 343 -18.70 -1.95 20.50
C ALA A 343 -19.49 -2.94 19.63
N THR A 344 -20.41 -3.67 20.27
CA THR A 344 -21.42 -4.47 19.59
C THR A 344 -22.54 -3.52 19.18
N CYS A 345 -22.56 -3.12 17.91
CA CYS A 345 -23.79 -2.63 17.31
C CYS A 345 -24.76 -3.81 17.25
N GLY A 346 -25.71 -3.88 18.18
CA GLY A 346 -26.86 -4.76 18.06
C GLY A 346 -27.70 -4.39 16.83
N PRO A 347 -28.45 -5.35 16.25
CA PRO A 347 -29.33 -5.06 15.13
C PRO A 347 -30.43 -4.08 15.56
N SER A 348 -30.75 -3.13 14.67
CA SER A 348 -31.81 -2.15 14.89
C SER A 348 -33.16 -2.84 15.15
N PRO A 349 -34.04 -2.25 15.99
CA PRO A 349 -35.37 -2.80 16.22
C PRO A 349 -36.19 -2.82 14.91
N PRO A 350 -37.05 -3.82 14.68
CA PRO A 350 -37.87 -3.88 13.49
C PRO A 350 -38.88 -2.73 13.47
N SER A 351 -39.09 -2.16 12.28
CA SER A 351 -40.08 -1.11 12.05
C SER A 351 -41.50 -1.60 12.40
N PRO A 352 -42.38 -0.73 12.93
CA PRO A 352 -43.76 -1.11 13.21
C PRO A 352 -44.52 -1.50 11.93
N HIS A 353 -45.42 -2.48 12.05
CA HIS A 353 -46.23 -2.99 10.95
C HIS A 353 -47.06 -1.88 10.28
N HIS A 354 -46.92 -1.76 8.96
CA HIS A 354 -47.85 -0.98 8.14
C HIS A 354 -49.25 -1.62 8.14
N PRO A 355 -50.33 -0.84 8.26
CA PRO A 355 -51.68 -1.38 8.07
C PRO A 355 -51.86 -1.84 6.61
N ALA A 356 -52.52 -2.99 6.45
CA ALA A 356 -52.79 -3.58 5.14
C ALA A 356 -53.65 -2.65 4.27
N PRO A 357 -53.35 -2.50 2.97
CA PRO A 357 -54.22 -1.77 2.06
C PRO A 357 -55.51 -2.56 1.77
N GLU A 358 -56.65 -1.87 1.80
CA GLU A 358 -57.96 -2.41 1.44
C GLU A 358 -58.01 -2.88 -0.04
N PRO A 359 -58.83 -3.89 -0.37
CA PRO A 359 -58.91 -4.42 -1.73
C PRO A 359 -59.70 -3.48 -2.65
N THR A 360 -58.99 -2.71 -3.48
CA THR A 360 -59.61 -1.99 -4.59
C THR A 360 -59.98 -2.98 -5.70
N THR A 361 -61.28 -3.13 -5.91
CA THR A 361 -61.87 -3.90 -7.01
C THR A 361 -61.83 -3.04 -8.27
N THR A 362 -61.00 -3.39 -9.25
CA THR A 362 -61.10 -2.88 -10.63
C THR A 362 -61.01 -4.07 -11.59
N ALA A 363 -62.12 -4.33 -12.27
CA ALA A 363 -62.23 -5.35 -13.30
C ALA A 363 -61.38 -4.98 -14.53
N ALA A 364 -60.59 -5.93 -15.03
CA ALA A 364 -59.84 -5.82 -16.27
C ALA A 364 -60.34 -6.87 -17.28
N GLU A 365 -60.67 -6.37 -18.47
CA GLU A 365 -61.15 -7.08 -19.66
C GLU A 365 -60.00 -7.87 -20.35
N PRO A 366 -60.23 -9.05 -20.96
CA PRO A 366 -59.14 -9.89 -21.48
C PRO A 366 -58.75 -9.54 -22.94
N PRO A 367 -57.45 -9.59 -23.31
CA PRO A 367 -57.04 -9.48 -24.70
C PRO A 367 -57.08 -10.83 -25.43
N LYS A 368 -57.38 -10.72 -26.74
CA LYS A 368 -57.70 -11.79 -27.69
C LYS A 368 -56.46 -12.56 -28.18
N ASN A 369 -56.60 -13.88 -28.29
CA ASN A 369 -55.66 -14.80 -28.94
C ASN A 369 -55.60 -14.57 -30.46
N ALA A 370 -54.40 -14.59 -31.04
CA ALA A 370 -54.17 -14.91 -32.44
C ALA A 370 -52.81 -15.61 -32.64
N THR A 371 -52.87 -16.83 -33.15
CA THR A 371 -51.75 -17.70 -33.57
C THR A 371 -51.47 -17.51 -35.07
N PRO A 372 -50.22 -17.56 -35.56
CA PRO A 372 -49.93 -17.76 -36.99
C PRO A 372 -49.45 -19.20 -37.31
N PRO A 373 -49.61 -19.67 -38.57
CA PRO A 373 -49.36 -21.07 -38.97
C PRO A 373 -47.91 -21.32 -39.47
N PRO A 374 -47.50 -22.60 -39.68
CA PRO A 374 -46.13 -22.98 -40.10
C PRO A 374 -45.99 -23.41 -41.59
N ASN A 375 -44.74 -23.67 -42.00
CA ASN A 375 -44.18 -24.22 -43.27
C ASN A 375 -43.65 -23.19 -44.29
N ALA A 376 -42.57 -23.38 -45.06
CA ALA A 376 -41.55 -24.44 -45.21
C ALA A 376 -40.40 -23.95 -46.13
N THR A 377 -39.23 -24.62 -46.07
CA THR A 377 -38.19 -24.82 -47.13
C THR A 377 -37.47 -23.56 -47.70
N SER A 378 -36.17 -23.52 -48.03
CA SER A 378 -35.20 -24.51 -48.52
C SER A 378 -33.76 -23.97 -48.49
N SER A 379 -32.80 -24.88 -48.27
CA SER A 379 -31.40 -24.99 -48.74
C SER A 379 -30.70 -23.81 -49.44
N THR A 380 -29.41 -23.57 -49.12
CA THR A 380 -28.24 -23.94 -49.97
C THR A 380 -26.95 -23.91 -49.13
N ALA A 381 -26.07 -24.87 -49.41
CA ALA A 381 -24.83 -25.20 -48.72
C ALA A 381 -23.57 -24.65 -49.43
N CYS A 382 -22.40 -24.88 -48.79
CA CYS A 382 -21.02 -24.93 -49.34
C CYS A 382 -20.39 -23.59 -49.75
N SER A 383 -19.09 -23.32 -49.59
CA SER A 383 -17.89 -24.03 -49.06
C SER A 383 -16.81 -22.94 -48.85
N ALA A 384 -16.08 -22.95 -47.74
CA ALA A 384 -14.68 -23.41 -47.61
C ALA A 384 -13.69 -22.95 -48.70
N ALA A 385 -12.65 -22.20 -48.29
CA ALA A 385 -11.26 -22.45 -48.69
C ALA A 385 -10.29 -21.60 -47.84
N SER A 386 -9.58 -22.26 -46.93
CA SER A 386 -8.21 -21.89 -46.55
C SER A 386 -7.27 -22.40 -47.64
N THR A 387 -6.22 -21.66 -48.01
CA THR A 387 -4.85 -22.18 -48.22
C THR A 387 -3.86 -21.00 -48.28
N THR A 388 -2.79 -21.18 -47.53
CA THR A 388 -1.49 -20.50 -47.46
C THR A 388 -0.79 -20.25 -48.80
N ALA A 389 0.01 -19.18 -48.83
CA ALA A 389 1.35 -19.13 -49.42
C ALA A 389 2.26 -18.32 -48.48
#